data_AF-A0A358QKP5-F1
#
_entry.id   AF-A0A358QKP5-F1
#
_cell.length_a   1.000
_cell.length_b   1.000
_cell.length_c   1.000
_cell.angle_alpha   90.00
_cell.angle_beta   90.00
_cell.angle_gamma   90.00
#
_symmetry.space_group_name_H-M   'P 1'
#
loop_
_entity.id
_entity.type
_entity.pdbx_description
1 polymer ?
#
loop_
_entity_poly.entity_id
_entity_poly.type
_entity_poly.pdbx_seq_one_letter_code
_entity_poly.pdbx_strand_id
1 'polypeptide(L)'
;MMVADTSLKRAVDRILPRTGLPVLLYFALVVGLMSLAAHLPLRGALALDGLAALAGGGWCSLNFWRCRHAHCLVTGAGWLGLSIFAFVEAALGRTLIAGDEQMVFVCILVAALLFEGLWSWARGTNVMGDRRRPRLAPPPAEAGR
;
A
#
# COMPACT_ATOMS: atom_id res chain seq x y z
N MET A 1 5.15 7.75 16.98
CA MET A 1 4.24 6.59 16.82
C MET A 1 2.83 7.08 17.17
N MET A 2 1.92 7.17 16.20
CA MET A 2 0.52 7.51 16.50
C MET A 2 -0.16 6.28 17.10
N VAL A 3 -0.71 6.44 18.30
CA VAL A 3 -1.54 5.42 18.96
C VAL A 3 -2.77 5.17 18.09
N ALA A 4 -3.36 3.98 18.12
CA ALA A 4 -4.60 3.73 17.40
C ALA A 4 -5.75 4.51 18.05
N ASP A 5 -5.99 5.73 17.57
CA ASP A 5 -6.95 6.67 18.16
C ASP A 5 -8.42 6.19 18.11
N THR A 6 -8.71 5.15 17.30
CA THR A 6 -10.06 4.61 17.09
C THR A 6 -10.10 3.08 17.22
N SER A 7 -11.27 2.52 17.54
CA SER A 7 -11.53 1.07 17.58
C SER A 7 -11.24 0.39 16.24
N LEU A 8 -11.56 1.05 15.12
CA LEU A 8 -11.32 0.55 13.78
C LEU A 8 -9.82 0.46 13.47
N LYS A 9 -9.00 1.45 13.87
CA LYS A 9 -7.52 1.36 13.74
C LYS A 9 -6.96 0.18 14.55
N ARG A 10 -7.53 -0.13 15.71
CA ARG A 10 -7.14 -1.31 16.52
C ARG A 10 -7.53 -2.64 15.87
N ALA A 11 -8.67 -2.70 15.20
CA ALA A 11 -9.06 -3.89 14.43
C ALA A 11 -8.11 -4.13 13.25
N VAL A 12 -7.77 -3.07 12.51
CA VAL A 12 -6.78 -3.11 11.43
C VAL A 12 -5.43 -3.59 11.96
N ASP A 13 -4.99 -3.17 13.14
CA ASP A 13 -3.72 -3.64 13.74
C ASP A 13 -3.68 -5.12 14.06
N ARG A 14 -4.85 -5.71 14.32
CA ARG A 14 -4.97 -7.13 14.60
C ARG A 14 -4.99 -7.95 13.31
N ILE A 15 -5.48 -7.36 12.22
CA ILE A 15 -5.68 -8.05 10.93
C ILE A 15 -4.49 -7.87 10.00
N LEU A 16 -3.86 -6.69 9.97
CA LEU A 16 -2.68 -6.40 9.15
C LEU A 16 -1.40 -6.74 9.92
N PRO A 17 -0.74 -7.88 9.64
CA PRO A 17 0.56 -8.18 10.20
C PRO A 17 1.58 -7.06 9.91
N ARG A 18 2.26 -6.58 10.94
CA ARG A 18 3.20 -5.45 10.80
C ARG A 18 4.60 -5.87 10.40
N THR A 19 5.00 -7.03 10.89
CA THR A 19 6.36 -7.53 10.85
C THR A 19 6.34 -9.04 11.00
N GLY A 20 7.44 -9.69 10.61
CA GLY A 20 7.64 -11.12 10.83
C GLY A 20 6.91 -12.01 9.83
N LEU A 21 6.69 -13.27 10.21
CA LEU A 21 6.18 -14.32 9.35
C LEU A 21 4.88 -13.97 8.59
N PRO A 22 3.85 -13.35 9.21
CA PRO A 22 2.61 -13.13 8.47
C PRO A 22 2.72 -12.01 7.41
N VAL A 23 3.68 -11.08 7.52
CA VAL A 23 4.02 -10.16 6.41
C VAL A 23 4.65 -10.92 5.25
N LEU A 24 5.60 -11.81 5.56
CA LEU A 24 6.25 -12.64 4.54
C LEU A 24 5.24 -13.54 3.83
N LEU A 25 4.31 -14.16 4.58
CA LEU A 25 3.23 -14.98 4.00
C LEU A 25 2.30 -14.16 3.11
N TYR A 26 1.99 -12.91 3.50
CA TYR A 26 1.19 -12.02 2.67
C TYR A 26 1.89 -11.68 1.34
N PHE A 27 3.17 -11.33 1.36
CA PHE A 27 3.92 -11.09 0.13
C PHE A 27 4.08 -12.36 -0.70
N ALA A 28 4.34 -13.51 -0.05
CA ALA A 28 4.41 -14.80 -0.72
C ALA A 28 3.06 -15.17 -1.38
N LEU A 29 1.93 -14.82 -0.76
CA LEU A 29 0.60 -14.98 -1.34
C LEU A 29 0.44 -14.11 -2.58
N VAL A 30 0.77 -12.81 -2.51
CA VAL A 30 0.68 -11.90 -3.66
C VAL A 30 1.55 -12.38 -4.82
N VAL A 31 2.82 -12.72 -4.55
CA VAL A 31 3.73 -13.29 -5.54
C VAL A 31 3.21 -14.61 -6.09
N GLY A 32 2.68 -15.47 -5.24
CA GLY A 32 2.08 -16.75 -5.63
C GLY A 32 0.89 -16.58 -6.56
N LEU A 33 0.02 -15.61 -6.30
CA LEU A 33 -1.12 -15.27 -7.17
C LEU A 33 -0.63 -14.82 -8.56
N MET A 34 0.36 -13.92 -8.61
CA MET A 34 0.92 -13.44 -9.88
C MET A 34 1.63 -14.55 -10.66
N SER A 35 2.38 -15.42 -9.98
CA SER A 35 3.03 -16.58 -10.62
C SER A 35 2.01 -17.59 -11.14
N LEU A 36 0.92 -17.83 -10.41
CA LEU A 36 -0.13 -18.76 -10.83
C LEU A 36 -0.91 -18.23 -12.04
N ALA A 37 -1.03 -16.91 -12.20
CA ALA A 37 -1.72 -16.28 -13.33
C ALA A 37 -1.14 -16.73 -14.67
N ALA A 38 0.19 -16.90 -14.77
CA ALA A 38 0.88 -17.36 -15.98
C ALA A 38 0.49 -18.77 -16.45
N HIS A 39 -0.17 -19.55 -15.60
CA HIS A 39 -0.57 -20.92 -15.87
C HIS A 39 -2.08 -21.08 -16.12
N LEU A 40 -2.83 -19.98 -16.12
CA LEU A 40 -4.27 -19.99 -16.30
C LEU A 40 -4.70 -19.49 -17.68
N PRO A 41 -5.90 -19.87 -18.16
CA PRO A 41 -6.51 -19.21 -19.29
C PRO A 41 -6.69 -17.72 -18.99
N LEU A 42 -6.70 -16.88 -20.03
CA LEU A 42 -6.70 -15.41 -19.93
C LEU A 42 -7.65 -14.84 -18.86
N ARG A 43 -8.90 -15.31 -18.81
CA ARG A 43 -9.88 -14.86 -17.79
C ARG A 43 -9.42 -15.13 -16.36
N GLY A 44 -8.85 -16.31 -16.13
CA GLY A 44 -8.30 -16.72 -14.84
C GLY A 44 -7.03 -15.93 -14.49
N ALA A 45 -6.14 -15.71 -15.46
CA ALA A 45 -4.95 -14.89 -15.29
C ALA A 45 -5.31 -13.46 -14.83
N LEU A 46 -6.20 -12.79 -15.57
CA LEU A 46 -6.69 -11.44 -15.25
C LEU A 46 -7.40 -11.37 -13.90
N ALA A 47 -8.17 -12.40 -13.54
CA ALA A 47 -8.81 -12.47 -12.23
C ALA A 47 -7.78 -12.61 -11.09
N LEU A 48 -6.71 -13.39 -11.28
CA LEU A 48 -5.62 -13.51 -10.30
C LEU A 48 -4.80 -12.22 -10.19
N ASP A 49 -4.50 -11.56 -11.31
CA ASP A 49 -3.82 -10.26 -11.30
C ASP A 49 -4.68 -9.20 -10.59
N GLY A 50 -5.99 -9.20 -10.85
CA GLY A 50 -6.97 -8.36 -10.15
C GLY A 50 -7.03 -8.62 -8.64
N LEU A 51 -6.93 -9.88 -8.21
CA LEU A 51 -6.86 -10.27 -6.80
C LEU A 51 -5.54 -9.87 -6.14
N ALA A 52 -4.40 -10.03 -6.83
CA ALA A 52 -3.10 -9.61 -6.35
C ALA A 52 -3.07 -8.08 -6.16
N ALA A 53 -3.58 -7.33 -7.14
CA ALA A 53 -3.74 -5.88 -7.08
C ALA A 53 -4.73 -5.45 -5.98
N LEU A 54 -5.84 -6.17 -5.78
CA LEU A 54 -6.79 -5.91 -4.70
C LEU A 54 -6.14 -6.09 -3.33
N ALA A 55 -5.43 -7.20 -3.14
CA ALA A 55 -4.74 -7.51 -1.91
C ALA A 55 -3.72 -6.41 -1.60
N GLY A 56 -2.84 -6.09 -2.56
CA GLY A 56 -1.83 -5.04 -2.44
C GLY A 56 -2.44 -3.67 -2.16
N GLY A 57 -3.41 -3.25 -2.97
CA GLY A 57 -4.07 -1.95 -2.88
C GLY A 57 -4.85 -1.79 -1.58
N GLY A 58 -5.55 -2.82 -1.14
CA GLY A 58 -6.25 -2.85 0.15
C GLY A 58 -5.29 -2.72 1.33
N TRP A 59 -4.18 -3.47 1.29
CA TRP A 59 -3.13 -3.39 2.30
C TRP A 59 -2.52 -2.00 2.42
N CYS A 60 -2.11 -1.43 1.29
CA CYS A 60 -1.51 -0.09 1.25
C CYS A 60 -2.52 1.00 1.60
N SER A 61 -3.79 0.88 1.21
CA SER A 61 -4.83 1.85 1.57
C SER A 61 -5.11 1.87 3.08
N LEU A 62 -5.19 0.69 3.70
CA LEU A 62 -5.36 0.57 5.16
C LEU A 62 -4.13 1.11 5.91
N ASN A 63 -2.92 0.81 5.42
CA ASN A 63 -1.69 1.38 5.98
C ASN A 63 -1.58 2.90 5.75
N PHE A 64 -2.06 3.43 4.63
CA PHE A 64 -2.12 4.87 4.39
C PHE A 64 -3.07 5.53 5.38
N TRP A 65 -4.28 5.00 5.54
CA TRP A 65 -5.26 5.53 6.49
C TRP A 65 -4.72 5.57 7.93
N ARG A 66 -3.87 4.61 8.29
CA ARG A 66 -3.27 4.52 9.62
C ARG A 66 -1.99 5.35 9.78
N CYS A 67 -0.96 5.07 8.96
CA CYS A 67 0.40 5.58 9.12
C CYS A 67 0.71 6.76 8.20
N ARG A 68 -0.15 7.02 7.20
CA ARG A 68 -0.02 8.13 6.25
C ARG A 68 1.30 8.14 5.47
N HIS A 69 1.95 6.99 5.26
CA HIS A 69 3.19 6.93 4.48
C HIS A 69 2.94 7.36 3.03
N ALA A 70 3.88 8.13 2.46
CA ALA A 70 3.77 8.69 1.12
C ALA A 70 3.59 7.60 0.05
N HIS A 71 4.39 6.53 0.08
CA HIS A 71 4.26 5.45 -0.91
C HIS A 71 2.88 4.79 -0.88
N CYS A 72 2.29 4.64 0.32
CA CYS A 72 1.00 3.96 0.50
C CYS A 72 -0.16 4.71 -0.18
N LEU A 73 -0.04 6.03 -0.39
CA LEU A 73 -1.03 6.79 -1.16
C LEU A 73 -1.05 6.34 -2.62
N VAL A 74 0.14 6.23 -3.22
CA VAL A 74 0.31 5.90 -4.64
C VAL A 74 0.04 4.41 -4.88
N THR A 75 0.62 3.52 -4.08
CA THR A 75 0.36 2.07 -4.23
C THR A 75 -1.08 1.71 -3.90
N GLY A 76 -1.67 2.32 -2.86
CA GLY A 76 -3.06 2.06 -2.46
C GLY A 76 -4.03 2.42 -3.58
N ALA A 77 -3.96 3.66 -4.09
CA ALA A 77 -4.83 4.10 -5.19
C ALA A 77 -4.52 3.38 -6.51
N GLY A 78 -3.24 3.23 -6.86
CA GLY A 78 -2.82 2.62 -8.12
C GLY A 78 -3.23 1.16 -8.22
N TRP A 79 -2.94 0.34 -7.19
CA TRP A 79 -3.29 -1.08 -7.22
C TRP A 79 -4.79 -1.33 -7.06
N LEU A 80 -5.55 -0.48 -6.34
CA LEU A 80 -7.02 -0.59 -6.34
C LEU A 80 -7.61 -0.27 -7.72
N GLY A 81 -7.08 0.76 -8.40
CA GLY A 81 -7.46 1.07 -9.77
C GLY A 81 -7.15 -0.09 -10.74
N LEU A 82 -5.94 -0.64 -10.65
CA LEU A 82 -5.53 -1.80 -11.44
C LEU A 82 -6.40 -3.03 -11.14
N SER A 83 -6.80 -3.24 -9.89
CA SER A 83 -7.69 -4.34 -9.51
C SER A 83 -9.05 -4.26 -10.21
N ILE A 84 -9.67 -3.07 -10.16
CA ILE A 84 -10.95 -2.82 -10.86
C ILE A 84 -10.78 -3.07 -12.36
N PHE A 85 -9.70 -2.55 -12.93
CA PHE A 85 -9.40 -2.68 -14.35
C PHE A 85 -9.23 -4.16 -14.77
N ALA A 86 -8.40 -4.92 -14.07
CA ALA A 86 -8.15 -6.32 -14.35
C ALA A 86 -9.41 -7.19 -14.19
N PHE A 87 -10.28 -6.89 -13.21
CA PHE A 87 -11.57 -7.59 -13.10
C PHE A 87 -12.52 -7.27 -14.26
N VAL A 88 -12.51 -6.03 -14.77
CA VAL A 88 -13.27 -5.67 -15.97
C VAL A 88 -12.74 -6.44 -17.19
N GLU A 89 -11.42 -6.50 -17.37
CA GLU A 89 -10.80 -7.29 -18.44
C GLU A 89 -11.12 -8.79 -18.32
N ALA A 90 -11.10 -9.34 -17.10
CA ALA A 90 -11.49 -10.71 -16.82
C ALA A 90 -12.95 -10.99 -17.20
N ALA A 91 -13.86 -10.06 -16.87
CA ALA A 91 -15.28 -10.15 -17.23
C ALA A 91 -15.48 -10.08 -18.76
N LEU A 92 -14.72 -9.23 -19.44
CA LEU A 92 -14.74 -9.11 -20.91
C LEU A 92 -14.06 -10.31 -21.60
N GLY A 93 -13.12 -10.98 -20.91
CA GLY A 93 -12.30 -12.04 -21.47
C GLY A 93 -11.27 -11.57 -22.50
N ARG A 94 -10.80 -10.33 -22.38
CA ARG A 94 -9.73 -9.76 -23.23
C ARG A 94 -8.89 -8.78 -22.43
N THR A 95 -7.61 -8.67 -22.77
CA THR A 95 -6.74 -7.59 -22.28
C THR A 95 -6.91 -6.34 -23.14
N LEU A 96 -6.89 -5.18 -22.50
CA LEU A 96 -6.91 -3.83 -23.07
C LEU A 96 -5.51 -3.19 -23.02
N ILE A 97 -4.58 -3.78 -22.26
CA ILE A 97 -3.18 -3.34 -22.13
C ILE A 97 -2.18 -4.42 -22.55
N ALA A 98 -2.54 -5.24 -23.55
CA ALA A 98 -1.67 -6.23 -24.17
C ALA A 98 -1.09 -7.31 -23.22
N GLY A 99 -1.69 -7.52 -22.05
CA GLY A 99 -1.21 -8.47 -21.05
C GLY A 99 -0.16 -7.89 -20.08
N ASP A 100 -0.01 -6.57 -20.05
CA ASP A 100 0.98 -5.88 -19.23
C ASP A 100 0.48 -5.57 -17.79
N GLU A 101 -0.57 -6.22 -17.30
CA GLU A 101 -1.16 -5.96 -15.98
C GLU A 101 -0.10 -6.10 -14.85
N GLN A 102 0.76 -7.11 -14.96
CA GLN A 102 1.86 -7.32 -14.00
C GLN A 102 2.95 -6.24 -14.10
N MET A 103 3.25 -5.77 -15.32
CA MET A 103 4.19 -4.67 -15.51
C MET A 103 3.62 -3.37 -14.94
N VAL A 104 2.32 -3.10 -15.14
CA VAL A 104 1.64 -1.95 -14.54
C VAL A 104 1.67 -2.04 -13.00
N PHE A 105 1.47 -3.22 -12.43
CA PHE A 105 1.60 -3.44 -10.98
C PHE A 105 2.99 -3.02 -10.46
N VAL A 106 4.06 -3.43 -11.15
CA VAL A 106 5.44 -3.07 -10.79
C VAL A 106 5.72 -1.58 -11.03
N CYS A 107 5.23 -1.01 -12.15
CA CYS A 107 5.38 0.41 -12.44
C CYS A 107 4.72 1.28 -11.36
N ILE A 108 3.55 0.89 -10.85
CA ILE A 108 2.89 1.58 -9.72
C ILE A 108 3.79 1.53 -8.48
N LEU A 109 4.40 0.38 -8.18
CA LEU A 109 5.33 0.25 -7.05
C LEU A 109 6.54 1.18 -7.21
N VAL A 110 7.17 1.18 -8.38
CA VAL A 110 8.32 2.05 -8.68
C VAL A 110 7.93 3.52 -8.55
N ALA A 111 6.80 3.93 -9.15
CA ALA A 111 6.29 5.30 -9.05
C ALA A 111 6.03 5.70 -7.59
N ALA A 112 5.50 4.80 -6.76
CA ALA A 112 5.27 5.05 -5.35
C ALA A 112 6.55 5.23 -4.54
N LEU A 113 7.59 4.42 -4.82
CA LEU A 113 8.89 4.55 -4.16
C LEU A 113 9.61 5.84 -4.58
N LEU A 114 9.52 6.21 -5.86
CA LEU A 114 10.03 7.50 -6.35
C LEU A 114 9.29 8.67 -5.69
N PHE A 115 7.96 8.60 -5.61
CA PHE A 115 7.15 9.60 -4.93
C PHE A 115 7.53 9.74 -3.45
N GLU A 116 7.71 8.63 -2.74
CA GLU A 116 8.19 8.67 -1.36
C GLU A 116 9.58 9.30 -1.27
N GLY A 117 10.54 8.87 -2.09
CA GLY A 117 11.89 9.43 -2.08
C GLY A 117 11.89 10.94 -2.31
N LEU A 118 11.12 11.42 -3.28
CA LEU A 118 10.95 12.86 -3.55
C LEU A 118 10.28 13.59 -2.39
N TRP A 119 9.26 12.99 -1.78
CA TRP A 119 8.56 13.57 -0.63
C TRP A 119 9.48 13.68 0.59
N SER A 120 10.20 12.60 0.90
CA SER A 120 11.18 12.51 1.98
C SER A 120 12.29 13.52 1.81
N TRP A 121 12.80 13.69 0.58
CA TRP A 121 13.80 14.69 0.27
C TRP A 121 13.27 16.11 0.49
N ALA A 122 12.05 16.41 0.01
CA ALA A 122 11.47 17.76 0.11
C ALA A 122 10.98 18.13 1.53
N ARG A 123 10.53 17.16 2.33
CA ARG A 123 9.86 17.40 3.63
C ARG A 123 10.65 16.89 4.85
N GLY A 124 11.68 16.09 4.63
CA GLY A 124 12.45 15.43 5.69
C GLY A 124 11.64 14.38 6.47
N THR A 125 10.57 13.85 5.88
CA THR A 125 9.70 12.83 6.49
C THR A 125 8.99 12.04 5.38
N ASN A 126 8.68 10.77 5.64
CA ASN A 126 7.94 9.90 4.72
C ASN A 126 6.42 9.92 5.02
N VAL A 127 5.99 10.70 6.01
CA VAL A 127 4.59 10.77 6.46
C VAL A 127 3.90 11.99 5.86
N MET A 128 2.72 11.76 5.28
CA MET A 128 1.86 12.78 4.70
C MET A 128 0.96 13.41 5.76
N GLY A 129 0.98 14.74 5.84
CA GLY A 129 0.08 15.50 6.72
C GLY A 129 0.54 15.59 8.19
N ASP A 130 1.78 15.19 8.50
CA ASP A 130 2.38 15.49 9.79
C ASP A 130 2.70 17.00 9.85
N ARG A 131 1.74 17.79 10.35
CA ARG A 131 2.07 19.10 10.92
C ARG A 131 2.98 18.79 12.09
N ARG A 132 4.30 18.97 11.92
CA ARG A 132 5.25 18.99 13.04
C ARG A 132 4.56 19.71 14.18
N ARG A 133 4.19 19.01 15.26
CA ARG A 133 3.86 19.70 16.50
C ARG A 133 5.06 20.62 16.75
N PRO A 134 4.86 21.94 16.93
CA PRO A 134 5.94 22.80 17.38
C PRO A 134 6.60 22.07 18.53
N ARG A 135 7.91 21.85 18.43
CA ARG A 135 8.70 21.23 19.51
C ARG A 135 8.35 22.08 20.73
N LEU A 136 7.52 21.53 21.63
CA LEU A 136 7.18 22.21 22.89
C LEU A 136 8.53 22.58 23.47
N ALA A 137 8.74 23.88 23.67
CA ALA A 137 9.95 24.35 24.32
C ALA A 137 10.11 23.52 25.61
N PRO A 138 11.34 23.08 25.95
CA PRO A 138 11.56 22.40 27.20
C PRO A 138 10.91 23.22 28.32
N PRO A 139 10.22 22.59 29.28
CA PRO A 139 9.65 23.33 30.41
C PRO A 139 10.77 24.18 31.02
N PRO A 140 10.49 25.46 31.38
CA PRO A 140 11.50 26.28 32.02
C PRO A 140 12.04 25.51 33.21
N ALA A 141 13.37 25.35 33.25
CA ALA A 141 14.05 24.72 34.36
C ALA A 141 13.51 25.35 35.64
N GLU A 142 12.96 24.53 36.54
CA GLU A 142 12.52 24.98 37.85
C GLU A 142 13.69 25.71 38.51
N ALA A 143 13.62 27.04 38.49
CA ALA A 143 14.56 27.88 39.20
C ALA A 143 14.32 27.61 40.67
N GLY A 144 15.28 26.91 41.28
CA GLY A 144 15.20 26.49 42.67
C GLY A 144 14.81 27.62 43.61
N ARG A 145 13.93 27.28 44.55
CA ARG A 145 13.78 27.89 45.87
C ARG A 145 13.24 26.83 46.82
#